data_AF-A0A6M0F285-F1
#
_entry.id   AF-A0A6M0F285-F1
#
_cell.length_a   1.000
_cell.length_b   1.000
_cell.length_c   1.000
_cell.angle_alpha   90.00
_cell.angle_beta   90.00
_cell.angle_gamma   90.00
#
_symmetry.space_group_name_H-M   'P 1'
#
loop_
_entity.id
_entity.type
_entity.pdbx_description
1 polymer ?
#
loop_
_entity_poly.entity_id
_entity_poly.type
_entity_poly.pdbx_seq_one_letter_code
_entity_poly.pdbx_strand_id
1 'polypeptide(L)'
;MTFPAARVADQTVTGDNVLPPGTPNVLIGGMPAACVGDMVYGPVINYAPGIIATGAFTVLISGRPAARVTSMVNGLTIGPLGVPIPVTTTIMKGQANVLIGDMGNPVPPPPEVQAQMDAMAKEVEEKKKEAEEEKEKESEKE
;
A
#
# COMPACT_ATOMS: atom_id res chain seq x y z
N MET A 1 3.19 -13.30 -5.54
CA MET A 1 4.44 -13.94 -5.05
C MET A 1 4.60 -13.73 -3.56
N THR A 2 5.36 -14.58 -2.86
CA THR A 2 5.61 -14.53 -1.41
C THR A 2 6.97 -13.91 -1.10
N PHE A 3 7.01 -12.93 -0.19
CA PHE A 3 8.25 -12.30 0.28
C PHE A 3 8.35 -12.37 1.80
N PRO A 4 9.56 -12.36 2.39
CA PRO A 4 9.74 -12.30 3.83
C PRO A 4 9.00 -11.12 4.48
N ALA A 5 8.40 -11.35 5.64
CA ALA A 5 7.64 -10.34 6.36
C ALA A 5 8.56 -9.28 6.99
N ALA A 6 8.15 -8.02 6.94
CA ALA A 6 8.86 -6.93 7.58
C ALA A 6 8.40 -6.76 9.04
N ARG A 7 9.31 -6.28 9.88
CA ARG A 7 9.12 -6.07 11.31
C ARG A 7 9.71 -4.75 11.77
N VAL A 8 9.39 -4.37 13.00
CA VAL A 8 10.11 -3.32 13.70
C VAL A 8 11.61 -3.64 13.73
N ALA A 9 12.42 -2.60 13.54
CA ALA A 9 13.88 -2.64 13.42
C ALA A 9 14.46 -3.29 12.14
N ASP A 10 13.63 -3.81 11.22
CA ASP A 10 14.14 -4.21 9.91
C ASP A 10 14.63 -2.99 9.12
N GLN A 11 15.66 -3.21 8.30
CA GLN A 11 16.32 -2.14 7.57
C GLN A 11 15.81 -2.01 6.14
N THR A 12 15.71 -0.78 5.66
CA THR A 12 15.54 -0.43 4.25
C THR A 12 16.86 -0.58 3.49
N VAL A 13 16.80 -0.50 2.15
CA VAL A 13 17.99 -0.53 1.28
C VAL A 13 18.95 0.62 1.59
N THR A 14 18.41 1.75 2.02
CA THR A 14 19.14 2.97 2.39
C THR A 14 19.68 2.94 3.82
N GLY A 15 19.45 1.84 4.56
CA GLY A 15 19.93 1.67 5.93
C GLY A 15 19.05 2.32 6.99
N ASP A 16 17.85 2.77 6.63
CA ASP A 16 16.88 3.30 7.58
C ASP A 16 16.15 2.17 8.30
N ASN A 17 15.72 2.40 9.53
CA ASN A 17 15.08 1.36 10.35
C ASN A 17 13.57 1.63 10.48
N VAL A 18 12.79 0.56 10.41
CA VAL A 18 11.36 0.62 10.78
C VAL A 18 11.24 0.88 12.27
N LEU A 19 10.54 1.96 12.63
CA LEU A 19 10.36 2.41 14.00
C LEU A 19 9.19 1.68 14.68
N PRO A 20 9.20 1.60 16.03
CA PRO A 20 8.01 1.27 16.81
C PRO A 20 6.92 2.33 16.59
N PRO A 21 5.62 2.02 16.82
CA PRO A 21 5.10 0.88 17.58
C PRO A 21 4.89 -0.41 16.77
N GLY A 22 4.92 -0.34 15.43
CA GLY A 22 4.46 -1.43 14.57
C GLY A 22 3.07 -1.93 14.98
N THR A 23 2.82 -3.24 14.80
CA THR A 23 1.65 -3.92 15.35
C THR A 23 2.08 -4.88 16.47
N PRO A 24 2.06 -4.46 17.75
CA PRO A 24 2.56 -5.28 18.87
C PRO A 24 1.72 -6.54 19.13
N ASN A 25 0.48 -6.57 18.65
CA ASN A 25 -0.41 -7.74 18.78
C ASN A 25 0.01 -8.91 17.88
N VAL A 26 0.80 -8.66 16.82
CA VAL A 26 1.24 -9.69 15.88
C VAL A 26 2.77 -9.71 15.89
N LEU A 27 3.32 -10.78 16.46
CA LEU A 27 4.76 -10.95 16.60
C LEU A 27 5.30 -11.85 15.49
N ILE A 28 6.20 -11.33 14.69
CA ILE A 28 6.91 -12.06 13.65
C ILE A 28 8.32 -12.34 14.18
N GLY A 29 8.68 -13.60 14.40
CA GLY A 29 9.97 -13.96 14.99
C GLY A 29 10.30 -13.23 16.30
N GLY A 30 9.29 -12.99 17.15
CA GLY A 30 9.43 -12.33 18.45
C GLY A 30 9.43 -10.80 18.46
N MET A 31 9.33 -10.14 17.30
CA MET A 31 9.24 -8.68 17.19
C MET A 31 7.91 -8.23 16.57
N PRO A 32 7.38 -7.03 16.90
CA PRO A 32 6.15 -6.52 16.31
C PRO A 32 6.23 -6.47 14.77
N ALA A 33 5.15 -6.92 14.12
CA ALA A 33 5.01 -6.86 12.67
C ALA A 33 4.96 -5.41 12.17
N ALA A 34 5.54 -5.15 11.00
CA ALA A 34 5.42 -3.88 10.32
C ALA A 34 4.26 -3.91 9.30
N CYS A 35 3.53 -2.80 9.21
CA CYS A 35 2.34 -2.61 8.38
C CYS A 35 2.46 -1.30 7.58
N VAL A 36 1.64 -1.19 6.53
CA VAL A 36 1.47 0.08 5.79
C VAL A 36 1.04 1.18 6.77
N GLY A 37 1.73 2.32 6.72
CA GLY A 37 1.55 3.44 7.64
C GLY A 37 2.57 3.49 8.78
N ASP A 38 3.40 2.46 8.98
CA ASP A 38 4.41 2.49 10.04
C ASP A 38 5.58 3.40 9.68
N MET A 39 6.18 3.98 10.72
CA MET A 39 7.20 5.01 10.58
C MET A 39 8.57 4.38 10.29
N VAL A 40 9.37 5.05 9.48
CA VAL A 40 10.73 4.65 9.14
C VAL A 40 11.63 5.86 9.29
N TYR A 41 12.79 5.69 9.92
CA TYR A 41 13.73 6.78 10.14
C TYR A 41 15.16 6.24 10.16
N GLY A 42 16.12 7.06 9.72
CA GLY A 42 17.50 6.63 9.66
C GLY A 42 18.43 7.59 8.93
N PRO A 43 19.55 7.08 8.39
CA PRO A 43 20.59 7.90 7.77
C PRO A 43 20.09 8.72 6.58
N VAL A 44 19.18 8.16 5.77
CA VAL A 44 18.66 8.81 4.56
C VAL A 44 17.34 9.50 4.86
N ILE A 45 16.42 8.82 5.53
CA ILE A 45 15.14 9.41 5.96
C ILE A 45 15.35 10.10 7.31
N ASN A 46 15.80 11.35 7.27
CA ASN A 46 16.28 12.10 8.43
C ASN A 46 15.63 13.48 8.64
N TYR A 47 14.82 13.98 7.70
CA TYR A 47 14.13 15.26 7.88
C TYR A 47 12.82 15.10 8.67
N ALA A 48 12.05 14.09 8.29
CA ALA A 48 10.84 13.67 8.98
C ALA A 48 10.72 12.14 8.86
N PRO A 49 10.07 11.46 9.82
CA PRO A 49 9.80 10.03 9.70
C PRO A 49 9.05 9.73 8.41
N GLY A 50 9.64 8.85 7.61
CA GLY A 50 9.00 8.29 6.44
C GLY A 50 7.93 7.28 6.83
N ILE A 51 7.17 6.82 5.85
CA ILE A 51 6.03 5.95 6.03
C ILE A 51 6.14 4.79 5.05
N ILE A 52 5.89 3.56 5.53
CA ILE A 52 5.70 2.40 4.65
C ILE A 52 4.44 2.62 3.83
N ALA A 53 4.60 2.84 2.53
CA ALA A 53 3.53 3.23 1.62
C ALA A 53 2.81 2.03 0.98
N THR A 54 3.50 0.90 0.81
CA THR A 54 2.92 -0.28 0.15
C THR A 54 3.17 -1.57 0.93
N GLY A 55 2.26 -2.53 0.80
CA GLY A 55 2.28 -3.82 1.50
C GLY A 55 1.55 -4.90 0.72
N ALA A 56 1.23 -6.02 1.37
CA ALA A 56 0.37 -7.05 0.82
C ALA A 56 -1.09 -6.74 1.14
N PHE A 57 -1.90 -6.54 0.10
CA PHE A 57 -3.31 -6.20 0.27
C PHE A 57 -4.16 -7.39 0.72
N THR A 58 -3.73 -8.62 0.43
CA THR A 58 -4.43 -9.85 0.81
C THR A 58 -4.17 -10.32 2.24
N VAL A 59 -3.08 -9.86 2.87
CA VAL A 59 -2.71 -10.23 4.24
C VAL A 59 -2.79 -8.98 5.11
N LEU A 60 -3.86 -8.89 5.90
CA LEU A 60 -4.08 -7.77 6.80
C LEU A 60 -3.62 -8.12 8.21
N ILE A 61 -2.69 -7.35 8.74
CA ILE A 61 -2.24 -7.43 10.13
C ILE A 61 -2.96 -6.30 10.90
N SER A 62 -3.82 -6.69 11.83
CA SER A 62 -4.69 -5.76 12.58
C SER A 62 -5.49 -4.81 11.67
N GLY A 63 -5.97 -5.31 10.54
CA GLY A 63 -6.77 -4.56 9.56
C GLY A 63 -5.96 -3.67 8.61
N ARG A 64 -4.63 -3.65 8.72
CA ARG A 64 -3.73 -2.87 7.85
C ARG A 64 -2.95 -3.80 6.93
N PRO A 65 -2.70 -3.43 5.65
CA PRO A 65 -1.89 -4.24 4.74
C PRO A 65 -0.50 -4.51 5.32
N ALA A 66 -0.09 -5.78 5.34
CA ALA A 66 1.16 -6.18 5.96
C ALA A 66 2.38 -5.78 5.12
N ALA A 67 3.42 -5.26 5.76
CA ALA A 67 4.66 -4.89 5.07
C ALA A 67 5.55 -6.12 4.84
N ARG A 68 6.24 -6.15 3.71
CA ARG A 68 7.12 -7.25 3.29
C ARG A 68 8.42 -6.70 2.72
N VAL A 69 9.41 -7.56 2.54
CA VAL A 69 10.59 -7.21 1.73
C VAL A 69 10.10 -6.71 0.37
N THR A 70 10.73 -5.64 -0.13
CA THR A 70 10.33 -4.83 -1.30
C THR A 70 9.13 -3.89 -1.11
N SER A 71 8.51 -3.80 0.08
CA SER A 71 7.53 -2.75 0.38
C SER A 71 8.17 -1.37 0.22
N MET A 72 7.46 -0.45 -0.42
CA MET A 72 7.93 0.92 -0.63
C MET A 72 7.78 1.73 0.66
N VAL A 73 8.77 2.57 0.91
CA VAL A 73 8.82 3.53 2.00
C VAL A 73 9.05 4.90 1.40
N ASN A 74 8.19 5.84 1.74
CA ASN A 74 8.28 7.22 1.28
C ASN A 74 8.73 8.10 2.44
N GLY A 75 9.75 8.92 2.24
CA GLY A 75 10.29 9.78 3.27
C GLY A 75 10.91 11.05 2.73
N LEU A 76 11.48 11.84 3.62
CA LEU A 76 12.17 13.09 3.30
C LEU A 76 13.60 13.04 3.83
N THR A 77 14.53 13.47 2.99
CA THR A 77 15.93 13.67 3.36
C THR A 77 16.29 15.16 3.36
N ILE A 78 17.26 15.55 4.18
CA ILE A 78 17.84 16.90 4.14
C ILE A 78 18.85 16.97 3.00
N GLY A 79 18.55 17.76 1.98
CA GLY A 79 19.46 18.04 0.88
C GLY A 79 20.63 18.95 1.26
N PRO A 80 21.63 19.11 0.38
CA PRO A 80 22.83 19.92 0.64
C PRO A 80 22.57 21.40 0.98
N LEU A 81 21.43 21.94 0.59
CA LEU A 81 21.01 23.32 0.86
C LEU A 81 20.07 23.44 2.08
N GLY A 82 19.94 22.37 2.89
CA GLY A 82 18.99 22.33 4.00
C GLY A 82 17.52 22.18 3.58
N VAL A 83 17.26 21.96 2.29
CA VAL A 83 15.92 21.83 1.72
C VAL A 83 15.48 20.36 1.77
N PRO A 84 14.23 20.05 2.18
CA PRO A 84 13.71 18.69 2.15
C PRO A 84 13.55 18.16 0.73
N ILE A 85 14.07 16.96 0.47
CA ILE A 85 13.96 16.27 -0.82
C ILE A 85 13.18 14.96 -0.61
N PRO A 86 12.15 14.67 -1.45
CA PRO A 86 11.44 13.41 -1.39
C PRO A 86 12.34 12.25 -1.81
N VAL A 87 12.33 11.19 -1.01
CA VAL A 87 13.06 9.95 -1.27
C VAL A 87 12.12 8.77 -1.14
N THR A 88 12.34 7.76 -1.97
CA THR A 88 11.66 6.49 -1.88
C THR A 88 12.70 5.39 -1.72
N THR A 89 12.44 4.46 -0.82
CA THR A 89 13.30 3.30 -0.56
C THR A 89 12.43 2.08 -0.38
N THR A 90 13.03 0.90 -0.29
CA THR A 90 12.31 -0.34 -0.05
C THR A 90 12.86 -1.07 1.16
N ILE A 91 12.00 -1.87 1.79
CA ILE A 91 12.42 -2.74 2.88
C ILE A 91 13.35 -3.83 2.32
N MET A 92 14.55 -3.91 2.86
CA MET A 92 15.59 -4.84 2.40
C MET A 92 15.59 -6.13 3.21
N LYS A 93 15.51 -6.01 4.53
CA LYS A 93 15.52 -7.15 5.46
C LYS A 93 14.11 -7.48 5.94
N GLY A 94 13.85 -8.76 6.13
CA GLY A 94 12.62 -9.28 6.70
C GLY A 94 12.87 -10.66 7.31
N GLN A 95 11.86 -11.23 7.95
CA GLN A 95 11.95 -12.59 8.49
C GLN A 95 11.70 -13.65 7.46
N ALA A 96 12.75 -14.39 7.13
CA ALA A 96 12.70 -15.49 6.18
C ALA A 96 11.70 -16.59 6.58
N ASN A 97 11.46 -16.79 7.88
CA ASN A 97 10.54 -17.81 8.37
C ASN A 97 9.06 -17.47 8.19
N VAL A 98 8.73 -16.19 7.98
CA VAL A 98 7.34 -15.75 7.80
C VAL A 98 7.23 -15.08 6.44
N LEU A 99 6.56 -15.75 5.51
CA LEU A 99 6.39 -15.26 4.16
C LEU A 99 5.01 -14.66 3.98
N ILE A 100 4.97 -13.42 3.49
CA ILE A 100 3.73 -12.71 3.15
C ILE A 100 3.54 -12.77 1.65
N GLY A 101 2.49 -13.48 1.25
CA GLY A 101 2.00 -13.56 -0.11
C GLY A 101 1.19 -12.33 -0.48
N ASP A 102 1.37 -11.87 -1.71
CA ASP A 102 0.30 -11.16 -2.40
C ASP A 102 -0.08 -12.02 -3.60
N MET A 103 -1.27 -12.60 -3.54
CA MET A 103 -1.80 -13.51 -4.55
C MET A 103 -2.21 -12.77 -5.83
N GLY A 104 -2.07 -11.44 -5.90
CA GLY A 104 -2.47 -10.63 -7.06
C GLY A 104 -3.98 -10.60 -7.29
N ASN A 105 -4.74 -11.35 -6.49
CA ASN A 105 -6.18 -11.28 -6.47
C ASN A 105 -6.57 -10.09 -5.58
N PRO A 106 -7.25 -9.06 -6.12
CA PRO A 106 -7.73 -7.95 -5.31
C PRO A 106 -8.58 -8.51 -4.17
N VAL A 107 -8.38 -8.00 -2.95
CA VAL A 107 -9.30 -8.31 -1.86
C VAL A 107 -10.69 -7.90 -2.32
N PRO A 108 -11.68 -8.82 -2.33
CA PRO A 108 -13.03 -8.46 -2.71
C PRO A 108 -13.46 -7.32 -1.77
N PRO A 109 -13.90 -6.16 -2.33
CA PRO A 109 -14.33 -5.06 -1.49
C PRO A 109 -15.46 -5.54 -0.57
N PRO A 110 -15.63 -4.92 0.61
CA PRO A 110 -16.70 -5.25 1.53
C PRO A 110 -18.05 -5.34 0.78
N PRO A 111 -18.98 -6.23 1.16
CA PRO A 111 -20.25 -6.41 0.44
C PRO A 111 -21.01 -5.10 0.18
N GLU A 112 -20.92 -4.14 1.10
CA GLU A 112 -21.49 -2.80 0.95
C GLU A 112 -20.85 -2.01 -0.20
N VAL A 113 -19.51 -2.02 -0.29
CA VAL A 113 -18.76 -1.33 -1.35
C VAL A 113 -18.89 -2.07 -2.67
N GLN A 114 -18.93 -3.40 -2.67
CA GLN A 114 -19.18 -4.20 -3.88
C GLN A 114 -20.57 -3.87 -4.45
N ALA A 115 -21.60 -3.82 -3.60
CA ALA A 115 -22.95 -3.42 -4.02
C ALA A 115 -23.01 -1.99 -4.57
N GLN A 116 -22.25 -1.06 -3.99
CA GLN A 116 -22.13 0.31 -4.51
C GLN A 116 -21.42 0.37 -5.87
N MET A 117 -20.34 -0.40 -6.05
CA MET A 117 -19.63 -0.50 -7.32
C MET A 117 -20.48 -1.15 -8.41
N ASP A 118 -21.23 -2.21 -8.07
CA ASP A 118 -22.13 -2.89 -8.99
C ASP A 118 -23.33 -2.01 -9.37
N ALA A 119 -23.85 -1.22 -8.42
CA ALA A 119 -24.89 -0.22 -8.67
C ALA A 119 -24.39 0.91 -9.56
N MET A 120 -23.19 1.44 -9.29
CA MET A 120 -22.56 2.48 -10.11
C MET A 120 -22.24 1.97 -11.53
N ALA A 121 -21.80 0.73 -11.67
CA ALA A 121 -21.57 0.11 -12.98
C ALA A 121 -22.87 0.00 -13.79
N LYS A 122 -23.99 -0.38 -13.14
CA LYS A 122 -25.31 -0.39 -13.78
C LYS A 122 -25.77 1.01 -14.23
N GLU A 123 -25.61 2.04 -13.39
CA GLU A 123 -25.95 3.41 -13.78
C GLU A 123 -25.09 3.92 -14.96
N VAL A 124 -23.81 3.59 -15.00
CA VAL A 124 -22.92 3.96 -16.12
C VAL A 124 -23.34 3.24 -17.40
N GLU A 125 -23.71 1.96 -17.30
CA GLU A 125 -24.18 1.20 -18.46
C GLU A 125 -25.54 1.71 -18.97
N GLU A 126 -26.45 2.08 -18.07
CA GLU A 126 -27.76 2.66 -18.41
C GLU A 126 -27.62 4.01 -19.10
N LYS A 127 -26.81 4.93 -18.54
CA LYS A 127 -26.50 6.23 -19.17
C LYS A 127 -25.79 6.08 -20.52
N LYS A 128 -24.97 5.03 -20.69
CA LYS A 128 -24.31 4.75 -21.97
C LYS A 128 -25.31 4.31 -23.04
N LYS A 129 -26.33 3.50 -22.67
CA LYS A 129 -27.40 3.07 -23.58
C LYS A 129 -28.30 4.24 -23.97
N GLU A 130 -28.68 5.11 -23.02
CA GLU A 130 -29.48 6.31 -23.32
C GLU A 130 -28.74 7.26 -24.28
N ALA A 131 -27.43 7.43 -24.09
CA ALA A 131 -26.60 8.27 -24.96
C ALA A 131 -26.39 7.66 -26.37
N GLU A 132 -26.37 6.33 -26.51
CA GLU A 132 -26.35 5.66 -27.81
C GLU A 132 -27.69 5.81 -28.53
N GLU A 133 -28.83 5.67 -27.83
CA GLU A 133 -30.15 5.89 -28.40
C GLU A 133 -30.40 7.35 -28.85
N GLU A 134 -29.91 8.34 -28.10
CA GLU A 134 -29.99 9.75 -28.52
C GLU A 134 -29.14 10.01 -29.76
N LYS A 135 -27.95 9.40 -29.87
CA LYS A 135 -27.11 9.50 -31.07
C LYS A 135 -27.73 8.87 -32.31
N GLU A 136 -28.38 7.72 -32.19
CA GLU A 136 -29.10 7.10 -33.32
C GLU A 136 -30.27 7.98 -33.78
N LYS A 137 -31.05 8.55 -32.84
CA LYS A 137 -32.19 9.43 -33.14
C LYS A 137 -31.78 10.77 -33.75
N GLU A 138 -30.57 11.27 -33.47
CA GLU A 138 -30.01 12.45 -34.14
C GLU A 138 -29.51 12.14 -35.56
N SER A 139 -28.96 10.93 -35.79
CA SER A 139 -28.45 10.53 -37.10
C SER A 139 -29.53 10.22 -38.16
N GLU A 140 -30.77 9.91 -37.75
CA GLU A 140 -31.91 9.72 -38.66
C GLU A 140 -32.62 11.02 -39.05
N LYS A 141 -32.21 12.17 -38.47
CA LYS A 141 -32.81 13.49 -38.75
C LYS A 141 -32.01 14.35 -39.74
N GLU A 142 -30.90 13.85 -40.29
CA GLU A 142 -30.07 14.52 -41.32
C GLU A 142 -30.31 13.96 -42.73
#